data_AF-K2PQ36-F1
#
_entry.id   AF-K2PQ36-F1
#
_cell.length_a   1.000
_cell.length_b   1.000
_cell.length_c   1.000
_cell.angle_alpha   90.00
_cell.angle_beta   90.00
_cell.angle_gamma   90.00
#
_symmetry.space_group_name_H-M   'P 1'
#
loop_
_entity.id
_entity.type
_entity.pdbx_description
1 polymer ?
#
loop_
_entity_poly.entity_id
_entity_poly.type
_entity_poly.pdbx_seq_one_letter_code
_entity_poly.pdbx_strand_id
1 'polypeptide(L)'
;MVNVTIFGQGNMGKAIGENFMDAGNDVEYITTSSSKTTLGDLIVLAVPYSAVDEIIEQYGKELEGKTVVDITNPVNFETFDDLVVPSDSSAAEVISKKLPESDVIKGFNTTFAAT
;
A
#
# COMPACT_ATOMS: atom_id res chain seq x y z
N MET A 1 10.86 17.34 1.32
CA MET A 1 10.74 16.45 0.16
C MET A 1 10.93 15.05 0.69
N VAL A 2 9.92 14.20 0.55
CA VAL A 2 9.95 12.80 0.99
C VAL A 2 10.03 11.93 -0.25
N ASN A 3 10.76 10.81 -0.17
CA ASN A 3 10.73 9.80 -1.22
C ASN A 3 9.54 8.86 -0.98
N VAL A 4 8.57 8.86 -1.88
CA VAL A 4 7.37 8.04 -1.81
C VAL A 4 7.51 6.86 -2.76
N THR A 5 7.41 5.64 -2.25
CA THR A 5 7.34 4.44 -3.08
C THR A 5 5.90 3.95 -3.13
N ILE A 6 5.36 3.75 -4.34
CA ILE A 6 4.01 3.23 -4.55
C ILE A 6 4.11 1.86 -5.23
N PHE A 7 3.70 0.82 -4.52
CA PHE A 7 3.48 -0.48 -5.12
C PHE A 7 2.15 -0.46 -5.89
N GLY A 8 2.21 -0.73 -7.18
CA GLY A 8 1.04 -0.70 -8.07
C GLY A 8 0.84 0.64 -8.77
N GLN A 9 0.62 0.60 -10.08
CA GLN A 9 0.42 1.77 -10.93
C GLN A 9 -0.98 1.76 -11.59
N GLY A 10 -1.97 1.18 -10.91
CA GLY A 10 -3.38 1.26 -11.30
C GLY A 10 -3.98 2.65 -11.06
N ASN A 11 -5.29 2.79 -11.22
CA ASN A 11 -5.97 4.09 -11.08
C ASN A 11 -5.70 4.76 -9.72
N MET A 12 -5.79 4.01 -8.62
CA MET A 12 -5.50 4.53 -7.28
C MET A 12 -4.03 4.94 -7.12
N GLY A 13 -3.09 4.10 -7.57
CA GLY A 13 -1.66 4.40 -7.47
C GLY A 13 -1.27 5.66 -8.24
N LYS A 14 -1.84 5.86 -9.43
CA LYS A 14 -1.64 7.09 -10.22
C LYS A 14 -2.20 8.31 -9.50
N ALA A 15 -3.48 8.29 -9.10
CA ALA A 15 -4.11 9.43 -8.44
C ALA A 15 -3.41 9.81 -7.12
N ILE A 16 -3.03 8.83 -6.30
CA ILE A 16 -2.30 9.08 -5.05
C ILE A 16 -0.90 9.66 -5.35
N GLY A 17 -0.18 9.09 -6.31
CA GLY A 17 1.15 9.59 -6.65
C GLY A 17 1.12 10.99 -7.26
N GLU A 18 0.13 11.33 -8.09
CA GLU A 18 -0.09 12.68 -8.60
C GLU A 18 -0.23 13.69 -7.45
N ASN A 19 -1.04 13.40 -6.43
CA ASN A 19 -1.17 14.25 -5.25
C ASN A 19 0.18 14.44 -4.50
N PHE A 20 0.98 13.38 -4.36
CA PHE A 20 2.31 13.49 -3.73
C PHE A 20 3.29 14.32 -4.57
N MET A 21 3.27 14.15 -5.90
CA MET A 21 4.09 14.94 -6.82
C MET A 21 3.70 16.42 -6.81
N ASP A 22 2.40 16.73 -6.83
CA ASP A 22 1.88 18.10 -6.74
C ASP A 22 2.25 18.78 -5.40
N ALA A 23 2.39 17.99 -4.34
CA ALA A 23 2.89 18.44 -3.04
C ALA A 23 4.44 18.60 -2.99
N GLY A 24 5.15 18.38 -4.10
CA GLY A 24 6.60 18.55 -4.22
C GLY A 24 7.44 17.40 -3.66
N ASN A 25 6.92 16.17 -3.70
CA ASN A 25 7.64 14.96 -3.30
C ASN A 25 8.09 14.15 -4.52
N ASP A 26 9.10 13.31 -4.32
CA ASP A 26 9.56 12.37 -5.34
C ASP A 26 8.77 11.07 -5.23
N VAL A 27 8.23 10.58 -6.36
CA VAL A 27 7.39 9.37 -6.40
C VAL A 27 8.02 8.32 -7.32
N GLU A 28 8.26 7.13 -6.77
CA GLU A 28 8.70 5.95 -7.52
C GLU A 28 7.61 4.87 -7.50
N TYR A 29 7.30 4.32 -8.67
CA TYR A 29 6.35 3.22 -8.81
C TYR A 29 7.06 1.89 -8.96
N ILE A 30 6.66 0.91 -8.14
CA ILE A 30 7.08 -0.49 -8.27
C ILE A 30 5.89 -1.31 -8.77
N THR A 31 6.11 -2.05 -9.86
CA THR A 31 5.11 -2.92 -10.51
C THR A 31 5.62 -4.36 -10.56
N THR A 32 4.78 -5.30 -10.99
CA THR A 32 5.19 -6.71 -11.17
C THR A 32 6.30 -6.90 -12.20
N SER A 33 6.52 -5.93 -13.09
CA SER A 33 7.63 -5.93 -14.06
C SER A 33 8.87 -5.18 -13.58
N SER A 34 8.81 -4.49 -12.44
CA SER A 34 9.94 -3.74 -11.90
C SER A 34 10.96 -4.70 -11.29
N SER A 35 12.25 -4.45 -11.51
CA SER A 35 13.31 -5.07 -10.71
C SER A 35 13.27 -4.52 -9.28
N LYS A 36 13.64 -5.35 -8.29
CA LYS A 36 13.78 -4.92 -6.90
C LYS A 36 14.70 -3.70 -6.80
N THR A 37 14.26 -2.68 -6.09
CA THR A 37 14.95 -1.38 -5.92
C THR A 37 14.92 -0.96 -4.45
N THR A 38 15.62 0.13 -4.12
CA THR A 38 15.59 0.71 -2.78
C THR A 38 14.25 1.42 -2.56
N LEU A 39 13.67 1.26 -1.38
CA LEU A 39 12.41 1.92 -1.04
C LEU A 39 12.64 3.31 -0.42
N GLY A 40 11.75 4.25 -0.75
CA GLY A 40 11.64 5.56 -0.12
C GLY A 40 11.18 5.49 1.35
N ASP A 41 10.92 6.63 1.98
CA ASP A 41 10.58 6.70 3.41
C ASP A 41 9.09 6.41 3.68
N LEU A 42 8.21 6.74 2.71
CA LEU A 42 6.77 6.49 2.77
C LEU A 42 6.37 5.51 1.69
N ILE A 43 5.68 4.44 2.08
CA ILE A 43 5.31 3.32 1.22
C ILE A 43 3.80 3.27 1.07
N VAL A 44 3.29 3.25 -0.15
CA VAL A 44 1.86 3.08 -0.43
C VAL A 44 1.63 1.71 -1.07
N LEU A 45 0.82 0.87 -0.43
CA LEU A 45 0.42 -0.43 -0.95
C LEU A 45 -0.80 -0.30 -1.86
N ALA A 46 -0.63 0.30 -3.05
CA ALA A 46 -1.68 0.51 -4.03
C ALA A 46 -1.95 -0.73 -4.92
N VAL A 47 -2.09 -1.89 -4.27
CA VAL A 47 -2.32 -3.21 -4.87
C VAL A 47 -3.59 -3.85 -4.31
N PRO A 48 -4.13 -4.92 -4.95
CA PRO A 48 -5.16 -5.75 -4.32
C PRO A 48 -4.66 -6.34 -3.00
N TYR A 49 -5.56 -6.52 -2.01
CA TYR A 49 -5.19 -7.06 -0.70
C TYR A 49 -4.44 -8.40 -0.77
N SER A 50 -4.81 -9.28 -1.70
CA SER A 50 -4.16 -10.59 -1.90
C SER A 50 -2.68 -10.51 -2.30
N ALA A 51 -2.21 -9.37 -2.84
CA ALA A 51 -0.81 -9.19 -3.25
C ALA A 51 0.09 -8.65 -2.12
N VAL A 52 -0.49 -8.22 -1.00
CA VAL A 52 0.26 -7.57 0.08
C VAL A 52 1.26 -8.53 0.73
N ASP A 53 0.88 -9.79 0.93
CA ASP A 53 1.75 -10.78 1.57
C ASP A 53 3.01 -11.06 0.77
N GLU A 54 2.90 -11.11 -0.56
CA GLU A 54 4.06 -11.28 -1.45
C GLU A 54 5.01 -10.07 -1.37
N ILE A 55 4.47 -8.84 -1.27
CA ILE A 55 5.30 -7.64 -1.08
C ILE A 55 6.02 -7.70 0.28
N ILE A 56 5.33 -8.09 1.35
CA ILE A 56 5.95 -8.21 2.68
C ILE A 56 7.03 -9.30 2.67
N GLU A 57 6.81 -10.42 2.00
CA GLU A 57 7.82 -11.47 1.86
C GLU A 57 9.08 -10.96 1.13
N GLN A 58 8.89 -10.18 0.06
CA GLN A 58 10.00 -9.68 -0.75
C GLN A 58 10.74 -8.48 -0.15
N TYR A 59 10.04 -7.61 0.59
CA TYR A 59 10.55 -6.31 1.05
C TYR A 59 10.48 -6.11 2.56
N GLY A 60 10.06 -7.11 3.34
CA GLY A 60 9.76 -6.94 4.77
C GLY A 60 10.88 -6.28 5.58
N LYS A 61 12.13 -6.65 5.31
CA LYS A 61 13.31 -6.03 5.94
C LYS A 61 13.50 -4.58 5.51
N GLU A 62 13.31 -4.28 4.24
CA GLU A 62 13.36 -2.92 3.72
C GLU A 62 12.20 -2.07 4.20
N LEU A 63 11.10 -2.65 4.70
CA LEU A 63 9.96 -1.91 5.26
C LEU A 63 10.16 -1.53 6.75
N GLU A 64 11.14 -2.10 7.43
CA GLU A 64 11.46 -1.77 8.83
C GLU A 64 11.75 -0.26 8.98
N GLY A 65 11.14 0.37 9.99
CA GLY A 65 11.27 1.80 10.29
C GLY A 65 10.57 2.74 9.31
N LYS A 66 9.81 2.22 8.33
CA LYS A 66 9.10 3.03 7.32
C LYS A 66 7.64 3.24 7.69
N THR A 67 7.06 4.31 7.15
CA THR A 67 5.61 4.51 7.15
C THR A 67 5.00 3.72 6.00
N VAL A 68 4.08 2.80 6.31
CA VAL A 68 3.41 1.94 5.32
C VAL A 68 1.91 2.23 5.29
N VAL A 69 1.43 2.73 4.16
CA VAL A 69 0.03 3.11 3.94
C VAL A 69 -0.70 1.97 3.22
N ASP A 70 -1.60 1.31 3.95
CA ASP A 70 -2.55 0.36 3.40
C ASP A 70 -3.78 1.10 2.84
N ILE A 71 -4.02 0.96 1.53
CA ILE A 71 -5.17 1.58 0.85
C ILE A 71 -6.28 0.58 0.47
N THR A 72 -6.11 -0.69 0.82
CA THR A 72 -6.95 -1.78 0.31
C THR A 72 -8.40 -1.66 0.81
N ASN A 73 -9.37 -2.01 -0.02
CA ASN A 73 -10.66 -2.49 0.47
C ASN A 73 -10.63 -4.01 0.32
N PRO A 74 -10.47 -4.80 1.39
CA PRO A 74 -10.28 -6.25 1.31
C PRO A 74 -11.61 -6.97 1.10
N VAL A 75 -12.34 -6.60 0.04
CA VAL A 75 -13.62 -7.19 -0.33
C VAL A 75 -13.40 -8.57 -0.90
N ASN A 76 -14.29 -9.50 -0.57
CA ASN A 76 -14.39 -10.76 -1.29
C ASN A 76 -14.92 -10.48 -2.71
N PHE A 77 -14.04 -10.46 -3.70
CA PHE A 77 -14.43 -10.18 -5.09
C PHE A 77 -15.20 -11.32 -5.78
N GLU A 78 -15.35 -12.49 -5.16
CA GLU A 78 -16.21 -13.56 -5.67
C GLU A 78 -17.68 -13.33 -5.31
N THR A 79 -17.94 -12.84 -4.09
CA THR A 79 -19.31 -12.66 -3.55
C THR A 79 -19.77 -11.21 -3.50
N PHE A 80 -18.84 -10.27 -3.37
CA PHE A 80 -19.10 -8.84 -3.13
C PHE A 80 -19.91 -8.52 -1.86
N ASP A 81 -20.04 -9.48 -0.93
CA ASP A 81 -20.90 -9.34 0.26
C ASP A 81 -20.14 -9.46 1.59
N ASP A 82 -18.83 -9.71 1.54
CA ASP A 82 -17.99 -9.90 2.73
C ASP A 82 -16.60 -9.28 2.55
N LEU A 83 -15.88 -9.18 3.67
CA LEU A 83 -14.45 -8.88 3.69
C LEU A 83 -13.62 -10.15 3.90
N VAL A 84 -12.41 -10.19 3.35
CA VAL A 84 -11.46 -11.32 3.48
C VAL A 84 -10.49 -11.16 4.65
N VAL A 85 -10.89 -10.41 5.68
CA VAL A 85 -10.16 -10.21 6.94
C VAL A 85 -11.08 -10.54 8.12
N PRO A 86 -10.53 -10.89 9.31
CA PRO A 86 -11.35 -11.11 10.50
C PRO A 86 -12.27 -9.94 10.80
N SER A 87 -13.50 -10.22 11.23
CA SER A 87 -14.55 -9.21 11.46
C SER A 87 -14.28 -8.28 12.65
N ASP A 88 -13.39 -8.69 13.55
CA ASP A 88 -12.91 -7.91 14.70
C ASP A 88 -11.56 -7.24 14.46
N SER A 89 -11.10 -7.19 13.20
CA SER A 89 -9.82 -6.62 12.79
C SER A 89 -9.92 -5.82 11.49
N SER A 90 -8.78 -5.50 10.88
CA SER A 90 -8.68 -4.81 9.59
C SER A 90 -7.46 -5.26 8.79
N ALA A 91 -7.44 -5.01 7.48
CA ALA A 91 -6.24 -5.27 6.66
C ALA A 91 -5.00 -4.56 7.22
N ALA A 92 -5.11 -3.29 7.61
CA ALA A 92 -4.00 -2.54 8.20
C ALA A 92 -3.49 -3.16 9.51
N GLU A 93 -4.38 -3.65 10.38
CA GLU A 93 -3.98 -4.34 11.62
C GLU A 93 -3.30 -5.68 11.33
N VAL A 94 -3.79 -6.45 10.35
CA VAL A 94 -3.15 -7.70 9.90
C VAL A 94 -1.75 -7.41 9.34
N ILE A 95 -1.60 -6.36 8.54
CA ILE A 95 -0.31 -5.93 7.98
C ILE A 95 0.63 -5.47 9.10
N SER A 96 0.15 -4.70 10.07
CA SER A 96 0.93 -4.25 11.22
C SER A 96 1.49 -5.40 12.06
N LYS A 97 0.72 -6.48 12.25
CA LYS A 97 1.22 -7.70 12.91
C LYS A 97 2.36 -8.38 12.15
N LYS A 98 2.42 -8.23 10.82
CA LYS A 98 3.48 -8.78 9.96
C LYS A 98 4.69 -7.84 9.83
N LEU A 99 4.48 -6.55 10.07
CA LEU A 99 5.50 -5.50 10.00
C LEU A 99 5.58 -4.76 11.35
N PRO A 100 6.01 -5.43 12.43
CA PRO A 100 5.99 -4.83 13.78
C PRO A 100 6.93 -3.64 13.94
N GLU A 101 7.94 -3.53 13.07
CA GLU A 101 8.91 -2.43 13.05
C GLU A 101 8.50 -1.30 12.09
N SER A 102 7.34 -1.38 11.42
CA SER A 102 6.83 -0.34 10.51
C SER A 102 5.66 0.42 11.14
N ASP A 103 5.54 1.71 10.80
CA ASP A 103 4.37 2.50 11.14
C ASP A 103 3.27 2.29 10.09
N VAL A 104 2.34 1.36 10.37
CA VAL A 104 1.25 1.03 9.43
C VAL A 104 0.05 1.95 9.63
N ILE A 105 -0.39 2.60 8.55
CA ILE A 105 -1.51 3.55 8.54
C ILE A 105 -2.55 3.10 7.52
N LYS A 106 -3.84 3.26 7.85
CA LYS A 106 -4.94 3.13 6.89
C LYS A 106 -5.22 4.48 6.23
N GLY A 107 -5.18 4.54 4.89
CA GLY A 107 -5.44 5.78 4.15
C GLY A 107 -6.07 5.53 2.78
N PHE A 108 -6.73 6.55 2.22
CA PHE A 108 -7.27 6.58 0.84
C PHE A 108 -8.37 5.57 0.45
N ASN A 109 -8.67 4.56 1.28
CA ASN A 109 -9.61 3.49 0.90
C ASN A 109 -11.05 3.98 0.66
N THR A 110 -11.44 5.12 1.22
CA THR A 110 -12.78 5.72 1.09
C THR A 110 -12.87 6.83 0.03
N THR A 111 -11.76 7.15 -0.64
CA THR A 111 -11.70 8.16 -1.71
C THR A 111 -11.49 7.46 -3.05
N PHE A 112 -12.48 7.54 -3.94
CA PHE A 112 -12.33 6.95 -5.27
C PHE A 112 -11.27 7.68 -6.09
N ALA A 113 -10.58 6.95 -6.97
CA ALA A 113 -9.46 7.48 -7.77
C ALA A 113 -9.79 8.72 -8.61
N ALA A 114 -11.07 8.93 -8.97
CA ALA A 114 -11.53 10.02 -9.82
C ALA A 114 -12.12 11.21 -9.04
N THR A 115 -11.92 11.25 -7.72
CA THR A 115 -12.33 12.38 -6.86
C THR A 115 -11.28 13.48 -6.93
#